data_AF-A0A7V8ZGF2-F1
#
_entry.id   AF-A0A7V8ZGF2-F1
#
_cell.length_a   1.000
_cell.length_b   1.000
_cell.length_c   1.000
_cell.angle_alpha   90.00
_cell.angle_beta   90.00
_cell.angle_gamma   90.00
#
_symmetry.space_group_name_H-M   'P 1'
#
loop_
_entity.id
_entity.type
_entity.pdbx_description
1 polymer ?
#
loop_
_entity_poly.entity_id
_entity_poly.type
_entity_poly.pdbx_seq_one_letter_code
_entity_poly.pdbx_strand_id
1 'polypeptide(L)'
;MRPTLSVCVTAHNAEERLGSLLAETEQYADEVIVGVDLSSSDATWEVAASGADRVYGFTHDGNLAPRFATGMERASCDWVLFLDDDEGMDSAFASRREDLLTCAGVTHWWLPRRWMASLDPPLYLHGEPWWPNWALRLTVNDPTRLWKPLELHSGLRVAGRSGAESRTAVIHYEHLDRNTEQREAKLDRYRRRGQGDAGERFYTAPPEILRRVAVPAPLRTSHAIPRARRRAHLEPTAEDFRHRPRLPPWGARVDVEMPARARPGEVLIVHAHAENTGRLLWAPSEPLVWPDLSLAYRIVDTDGRLLPDAAPRARVGREVAPGEKHAFIATVHVPETPGEYVFRWQLVSEHHHWFDDLGALPAEVTLSVG
;
A
#
# COMPACT_ATOMS: atom_id res chain seq x y z
N MET A 1 24.53 -8.79 -6.86
CA MET A 1 23.70 -10.02 -6.88
C MET A 1 22.44 -9.71 -7.66
N ARG A 2 21.82 -10.69 -8.34
CA ARG A 2 20.55 -10.49 -9.05
C ARG A 2 19.43 -10.32 -8.02
N PRO A 3 18.59 -9.27 -8.08
CA PRO A 3 17.46 -9.13 -7.17
C PRO A 3 16.49 -10.30 -7.30
N THR A 4 16.00 -10.76 -6.15
CA THR A 4 15.04 -11.84 -6.00
C THR A 4 13.60 -11.30 -5.89
N LEU A 5 12.61 -12.13 -6.26
CA LEU A 5 11.19 -11.76 -6.28
C LEU A 5 10.32 -12.82 -5.59
N SER A 6 9.61 -12.38 -4.55
CA SER A 6 8.49 -13.11 -3.96
C SER A 6 7.19 -12.72 -4.65
N VAL A 7 6.34 -13.69 -4.97
CA VAL A 7 4.97 -13.44 -5.42
C VAL A 7 4.01 -13.82 -4.30
N CYS A 8 3.22 -12.86 -3.84
CA CYS A 8 2.22 -13.02 -2.80
C CYS A 8 0.83 -13.05 -3.43
N VAL A 9 0.15 -14.19 -3.31
CA VAL A 9 -1.20 -14.43 -3.82
C VAL A 9 -2.19 -14.53 -2.67
N THR A 10 -3.34 -13.87 -2.78
CA THR A 10 -4.49 -14.12 -1.89
C THR A 10 -5.59 -14.87 -2.62
N ALA A 11 -6.06 -15.98 -2.05
CA ALA A 11 -6.99 -16.90 -2.70
C ALA A 11 -8.23 -17.21 -1.85
N HIS A 12 -9.39 -17.31 -2.51
CA HIS A 12 -10.64 -17.78 -1.93
C HIS A 12 -11.51 -18.46 -3.00
N ASN A 13 -11.88 -19.72 -2.78
CA ASN A 13 -12.62 -20.54 -3.75
C ASN A 13 -12.00 -20.48 -5.16
N ALA A 14 -10.74 -20.87 -5.25
CA ALA A 14 -9.86 -20.72 -6.39
C ALA A 14 -9.29 -22.03 -6.93
N GLU A 15 -9.86 -23.19 -6.60
CA GLU A 15 -9.31 -24.49 -6.99
C GLU A 15 -9.02 -24.61 -8.51
N GLU A 16 -9.92 -24.06 -9.35
CA GLU A 16 -9.81 -24.14 -10.81
C GLU A 16 -8.73 -23.21 -11.39
N ARG A 17 -8.50 -22.05 -10.74
CA ARG A 17 -7.67 -20.97 -11.29
C ARG A 17 -6.29 -20.88 -10.66
N LEU A 18 -6.17 -21.22 -9.38
CA LEU A 18 -4.95 -21.06 -8.60
C LEU A 18 -3.80 -21.90 -9.19
N GLY A 19 -4.07 -23.13 -9.63
CA GLY A 19 -3.04 -23.98 -10.25
C GLY A 19 -2.40 -23.32 -11.48
N SER A 20 -3.21 -22.72 -12.35
CA SER A 20 -2.72 -22.02 -13.54
C SER A 20 -1.90 -20.77 -13.19
N LEU A 21 -2.33 -20.02 -12.17
CA LEU A 21 -1.57 -18.87 -11.65
C LEU A 21 -0.21 -19.30 -11.09
N LEU A 22 -0.17 -20.35 -10.25
CA LEU A 22 1.08 -20.85 -9.68
C LEU A 22 2.06 -21.28 -10.79
N ALA A 23 1.59 -21.99 -11.82
CA ALA A 23 2.43 -22.37 -12.95
C ALA A 23 2.94 -21.16 -13.75
N GLU A 24 2.15 -20.10 -13.87
CA GLU A 24 2.57 -18.85 -14.51
C GLU A 24 3.70 -18.16 -13.73
N THR A 25 3.58 -18.11 -12.40
CA THR A 25 4.58 -17.45 -11.55
C THR A 25 5.97 -18.08 -11.64
N GLU A 26 6.09 -19.35 -12.01
CA GLU A 26 7.38 -20.03 -12.21
C GLU A 26 8.30 -19.35 -13.24
N GLN A 27 7.72 -18.53 -14.13
CA GLN A 27 8.49 -17.81 -15.15
C GLN A 27 9.26 -16.61 -14.59
N TYR A 28 8.87 -16.09 -13.42
CA TYR A 28 9.40 -14.84 -12.87
C TYR A 28 9.62 -14.81 -11.36
N ALA A 29 9.02 -15.71 -10.59
CA ALA A 29 9.12 -15.77 -9.14
C ALA A 29 10.29 -16.66 -8.68
N ASP A 30 11.02 -16.21 -7.67
CA ASP A 30 11.96 -17.05 -6.94
C ASP A 30 11.24 -17.75 -5.76
N GLU A 31 10.27 -17.07 -5.16
CA GLU A 31 9.45 -17.55 -4.04
C GLU A 31 7.96 -17.26 -4.31
N VAL A 32 7.07 -18.19 -3.98
CA VAL A 32 5.61 -18.03 -4.07
C VAL A 32 4.97 -18.27 -2.70
N ILE A 33 4.17 -17.31 -2.27
CA ILE A 33 3.47 -17.30 -0.99
C ILE A 33 1.99 -17.17 -1.26
N VAL A 34 1.20 -18.08 -0.71
CA VAL A 34 -0.26 -18.08 -0.89
C VAL A 34 -0.96 -17.92 0.45
N GLY A 35 -1.72 -16.85 0.61
CA GLY A 35 -2.72 -16.73 1.66
C GLY A 35 -4.02 -17.36 1.20
N VAL A 36 -4.53 -18.34 1.96
CA VAL A 36 -5.81 -19.00 1.67
C VAL A 36 -6.84 -18.58 2.70
N ASP A 37 -7.99 -18.11 2.22
CA ASP A 37 -9.14 -17.89 3.07
C ASP A 37 -9.68 -19.24 3.55
N LEU A 38 -9.66 -19.47 4.87
CA LEU A 38 -10.11 -20.72 5.49
C LEU A 38 -11.64 -20.90 5.43
N SER A 39 -12.38 -19.91 4.93
CA SER A 39 -13.78 -20.10 4.53
C SER A 39 -13.93 -20.70 3.13
N SER A 40 -12.83 -21.00 2.43
CA SER A 40 -12.90 -21.68 1.13
C SER A 40 -13.56 -23.04 1.30
N SER A 41 -14.47 -23.38 0.38
CA SER A 41 -15.27 -24.61 0.41
C SER A 41 -14.83 -25.64 -0.64
N ASP A 42 -13.75 -25.34 -1.35
CA ASP A 42 -13.20 -26.10 -2.47
C ASP A 42 -11.75 -26.51 -2.17
N ALA A 43 -11.05 -27.13 -3.13
CA ALA A 43 -9.68 -27.62 -2.94
C ALA A 43 -8.59 -26.52 -2.99
N THR A 44 -8.93 -25.25 -2.73
CA THR A 44 -7.98 -24.11 -2.80
C THR A 44 -6.75 -24.34 -1.93
N TRP A 45 -6.93 -24.84 -0.70
CA TRP A 45 -5.83 -25.08 0.22
C TRP A 45 -4.87 -26.15 -0.30
N GLU A 46 -5.41 -27.26 -0.80
CA GLU A 46 -4.64 -28.38 -1.35
C GLU A 46 -3.86 -27.95 -2.59
N VAL A 47 -4.49 -27.17 -3.48
CA VAL A 47 -3.83 -26.60 -4.66
C VAL A 47 -2.67 -25.68 -4.24
N ALA A 48 -2.91 -24.76 -3.29
CA ALA A 48 -1.87 -23.88 -2.76
C ALA A 48 -0.70 -24.68 -2.16
N ALA A 49 -1.00 -25.66 -1.29
CA ALA A 49 -0.01 -26.48 -0.60
C ALA A 49 0.86 -27.32 -1.55
N SER A 50 0.35 -27.62 -2.75
CA SER A 50 1.08 -28.38 -3.77
C SER A 50 2.07 -27.54 -4.59
N GLY A 51 1.77 -26.25 -4.81
CA GLY A 51 2.51 -25.41 -5.77
C GLY A 51 3.23 -24.19 -5.19
N ALA A 52 2.95 -23.80 -3.95
CA ALA A 52 3.61 -22.65 -3.30
C ALA A 52 4.81 -23.07 -2.43
N ASP A 53 5.71 -22.13 -2.15
CA ASP A 53 6.79 -22.31 -1.17
C ASP A 53 6.26 -22.15 0.27
N ARG A 54 5.30 -21.24 0.48
CA ARG A 54 4.62 -21.02 1.77
C ARG A 54 3.12 -20.84 1.59
N VAL A 55 2.33 -21.40 2.50
CA VAL A 55 0.87 -21.26 2.55
C VAL A 55 0.43 -20.88 3.96
N TYR A 56 -0.41 -19.85 4.08
CA TYR A 56 -0.97 -19.44 5.37
C TYR A 56 -2.49 -19.28 5.31
N GLY A 57 -3.16 -19.59 6.41
CA GLY A 57 -4.60 -19.43 6.58
C GLY A 57 -4.98 -18.04 7.06
N PHE A 58 -6.06 -17.49 6.54
CA PHE A 58 -6.73 -16.31 7.09
C PHE A 58 -8.25 -16.47 7.07
N THR A 59 -9.01 -15.60 7.74
CA THR A 59 -10.49 -15.64 7.71
C THR A 59 -11.12 -14.40 7.11
N HIS A 60 -12.14 -14.58 6.27
CA HIS A 60 -13.00 -13.52 5.72
C HIS A 60 -13.90 -12.80 6.72
N ASP A 61 -13.35 -12.00 7.64
CA ASP A 61 -14.15 -11.15 8.53
C ASP A 61 -14.76 -9.89 7.87
N GLY A 62 -14.53 -9.68 6.56
CA GLY A 62 -14.98 -8.49 5.83
C GLY A 62 -13.92 -7.40 5.70
N ASN A 63 -12.76 -7.51 6.35
CA ASN A 63 -11.59 -6.66 6.13
C ASN A 63 -10.54 -7.43 5.32
N LEU A 64 -10.53 -7.26 4.00
CA LEU A 64 -9.56 -7.92 3.10
C LEU A 64 -8.15 -7.35 3.21
N ALA A 65 -8.05 -6.10 3.65
CA ALA A 65 -6.84 -5.32 3.52
C ALA A 65 -5.61 -5.84 4.25
N PRO A 66 -5.65 -6.23 5.54
CA PRO A 66 -4.45 -6.66 6.27
C PRO A 66 -3.72 -7.85 5.64
N ARG A 67 -4.46 -8.67 4.88
CA ARG A 67 -4.01 -9.93 4.29
C ARG A 67 -2.99 -9.75 3.18
N PHE A 68 -3.00 -8.59 2.52
CA PHE A 68 -1.96 -8.26 1.54
C PHE A 68 -0.61 -8.05 2.22
N ALA A 69 -0.60 -7.39 3.40
CA ALA A 69 0.63 -7.16 4.14
C ALA A 69 1.21 -8.45 4.75
N THR A 70 0.37 -9.44 5.07
CA THR A 70 0.83 -10.69 5.67
C THR A 70 1.64 -11.56 4.73
N GLY A 71 1.40 -11.47 3.42
CA GLY A 71 2.26 -12.10 2.41
C GLY A 71 3.67 -11.51 2.44
N MET A 72 3.78 -10.18 2.52
CA MET A 72 5.09 -9.50 2.62
C MET A 72 5.84 -9.86 3.91
N GLU A 73 5.16 -9.96 5.05
CA GLU A 73 5.77 -10.41 6.31
C GLU A 73 6.35 -11.83 6.24
N ARG A 74 5.92 -12.60 5.22
CA ARG A 74 6.40 -13.95 4.93
C ARG A 74 7.38 -13.99 3.76
N ALA A 75 7.55 -12.90 3.02
CA ALA A 75 8.44 -12.82 1.87
C ALA A 75 9.90 -12.76 2.31
N SER A 76 10.74 -13.56 1.66
CA SER A 76 12.18 -13.61 1.91
C SER A 76 13.02 -12.97 0.80
N CYS A 77 12.41 -12.63 -0.34
CA CYS A 77 13.12 -12.01 -1.46
C CYS A 77 13.25 -10.49 -1.32
N ASP A 78 14.07 -9.88 -2.18
CA ASP A 78 14.34 -8.43 -2.19
C ASP A 78 13.12 -7.59 -2.59
N TRP A 79 12.24 -8.16 -3.41
CA TRP A 79 11.02 -7.52 -3.92
C TRP A 79 9.81 -8.44 -3.75
N VAL A 80 8.62 -7.82 -3.69
CA VAL A 80 7.33 -8.50 -3.56
C VAL A 80 6.38 -8.04 -4.66
N LEU A 81 5.82 -8.98 -5.41
CA LEU A 81 4.71 -8.77 -6.34
C LEU A 81 3.41 -9.31 -5.69
N PHE A 82 2.41 -8.46 -5.54
CA PHE A 82 1.09 -8.83 -5.02
C PHE A 82 0.13 -9.13 -6.17
N LEU A 83 -0.54 -10.28 -6.11
CA LEU A 83 -1.57 -10.69 -7.08
C LEU A 83 -2.80 -11.23 -6.35
N ASP A 84 -3.98 -10.98 -6.92
CA ASP A 84 -5.20 -11.72 -6.55
C ASP A 84 -5.26 -13.06 -7.31
N ASP A 85 -6.07 -14.02 -6.83
CA ASP A 85 -6.20 -15.35 -7.47
C ASP A 85 -6.83 -15.32 -8.88
N ASP A 86 -7.49 -14.21 -9.24
CA ASP A 86 -8.02 -13.89 -10.56
C ASP A 86 -7.13 -12.92 -11.34
N GLU A 87 -5.89 -12.71 -10.87
CA GLU A 87 -4.86 -11.94 -11.58
C GLU A 87 -3.69 -12.85 -12.06
N GLY A 88 -2.79 -12.25 -12.85
CA GLY A 88 -1.54 -12.80 -13.37
C GLY A 88 -0.70 -11.69 -14.00
N MET A 89 0.44 -12.01 -14.58
CA MET A 89 1.30 -11.08 -15.32
C MET A 89 1.34 -11.42 -16.81
N ASP A 90 1.45 -10.40 -17.65
CA ASP A 90 1.64 -10.64 -19.07
C ASP A 90 3.01 -11.28 -19.38
N SER A 91 3.11 -11.88 -20.58
CA SER A 91 4.32 -12.56 -21.05
C SER A 91 5.56 -11.65 -21.11
N ALA A 92 5.38 -10.34 -21.14
CA ALA A 92 6.50 -9.39 -21.15
C ALA A 92 7.14 -9.25 -19.76
N PHE A 93 6.42 -9.51 -18.66
CA PHE A 93 6.94 -9.27 -17.31
C PHE A 93 8.25 -9.99 -17.02
N ALA A 94 8.35 -11.28 -17.38
CA ALA A 94 9.57 -12.07 -17.15
C ALA A 94 10.83 -11.42 -17.78
N SER A 95 10.69 -10.84 -18.97
CA SER A 95 11.77 -10.12 -19.66
C SER A 95 12.07 -8.73 -19.07
N ARG A 96 11.12 -8.12 -18.36
CA ARG A 96 11.24 -6.80 -17.73
C ARG A 96 11.65 -6.86 -16.27
N ARG A 97 11.50 -8.02 -15.63
CA ARG A 97 11.75 -8.23 -14.21
C ARG A 97 13.10 -7.64 -13.81
N GLU A 98 14.20 -8.00 -14.47
CA GLU A 98 15.52 -7.53 -14.06
C GLU A 98 15.66 -6.00 -14.13
N ASP A 99 15.17 -5.35 -15.20
CA ASP A 99 15.15 -3.89 -15.32
C ASP A 99 14.36 -3.21 -14.19
N LEU A 100 13.21 -3.79 -13.82
CA LEU A 100 12.33 -3.24 -12.79
C LEU A 100 12.93 -3.36 -11.39
N LEU A 101 13.51 -4.52 -11.06
CA LEU A 101 14.03 -4.79 -9.72
C LEU A 101 15.41 -4.16 -9.47
N THR A 102 16.11 -3.74 -10.53
CA THR A 102 17.43 -3.10 -10.44
C THR A 102 17.37 -1.58 -10.65
N CYS A 103 16.19 -1.01 -10.92
CA CYS A 103 16.04 0.41 -11.18
C CYS A 103 16.39 1.25 -9.94
N ALA A 104 17.49 1.99 -10.03
CA ALA A 104 18.07 2.70 -8.90
C ALA A 104 17.09 3.70 -8.27
N GLY A 105 16.92 3.56 -6.95
CA GLY A 105 16.10 4.45 -6.12
C GLY A 105 14.59 4.25 -6.26
N VAL A 106 14.09 3.34 -7.11
CA VAL A 106 12.66 3.03 -7.17
C VAL A 106 12.31 2.03 -6.07
N THR A 107 11.30 2.35 -5.27
CA THR A 107 10.82 1.48 -4.18
C THR A 107 9.56 0.71 -4.55
N HIS A 108 8.80 1.18 -5.53
CA HIS A 108 7.57 0.52 -5.97
C HIS A 108 7.15 0.92 -7.39
N TRP A 109 6.40 0.03 -8.03
CA TRP A 109 5.90 0.19 -9.39
C TRP A 109 4.37 0.15 -9.44
N TRP A 110 3.83 1.15 -10.14
CA TRP A 110 2.48 1.13 -10.69
C TRP A 110 2.50 0.39 -12.02
N LEU A 111 1.66 -0.63 -12.14
CA LEU A 111 1.48 -1.45 -13.34
C LEU A 111 0.05 -1.25 -13.86
N PRO A 112 -0.17 -1.14 -15.18
CA PRO A 112 -1.51 -1.11 -15.72
C PRO A 112 -2.16 -2.49 -15.57
N ARG A 113 -3.50 -2.53 -15.51
CA ARG A 113 -4.26 -3.77 -15.42
C ARG A 113 -5.10 -3.98 -16.67
N ARG A 114 -4.92 -5.12 -17.34
CA ARG A 114 -5.75 -5.54 -18.49
C ARG A 114 -6.85 -6.46 -18.02
N TRP A 115 -8.08 -5.96 -18.05
CA TRP A 115 -9.27 -6.75 -17.80
C TRP A 115 -9.62 -7.55 -19.06
N MET A 116 -9.39 -8.86 -19.03
CA MET A 116 -9.52 -9.71 -20.22
C MET A 116 -10.98 -10.02 -20.53
N ALA A 117 -11.33 -9.96 -21.81
CA ALA A 117 -12.66 -10.25 -22.34
C ALA A 117 -12.67 -11.51 -23.22
N SER A 118 -11.54 -11.85 -23.84
CA SER A 118 -11.33 -13.11 -24.57
C SER A 118 -9.85 -13.49 -24.54
N LEU A 119 -9.57 -14.80 -24.56
CA LEU A 119 -8.22 -15.35 -24.74
C LEU A 119 -7.89 -15.59 -26.23
N ASP A 120 -8.90 -15.87 -27.05
CA ASP A 120 -8.75 -16.14 -28.48
C ASP A 120 -9.86 -15.45 -29.31
N PRO A 121 -9.55 -14.38 -30.08
CA PRO A 121 -8.30 -13.63 -30.01
C PRO A 121 -8.14 -12.95 -28.64
N PRO A 122 -6.90 -12.63 -28.21
CA PRO A 122 -6.66 -11.98 -26.92
C PRO A 122 -7.19 -10.54 -26.92
N LEU A 123 -8.33 -10.32 -26.27
CA LEU A 123 -9.03 -9.04 -26.18
C LEU A 123 -9.17 -8.60 -24.74
N TYR A 124 -8.96 -7.30 -24.48
CA TYR A 124 -9.20 -6.69 -23.18
C TYR A 124 -10.14 -5.48 -23.29
N LEU A 125 -10.82 -5.19 -22.19
CA LEU A 125 -11.70 -4.03 -22.04
C LEU A 125 -10.82 -2.77 -22.03
N HIS A 126 -10.89 -1.95 -23.10
CA HIS A 126 -10.06 -0.78 -23.27
C HIS A 126 -10.89 0.50 -23.15
N GLY A 127 -10.75 1.20 -22.03
CA GLY A 127 -11.46 2.46 -21.76
C GLY A 127 -11.77 2.56 -20.29
N GLU A 128 -12.35 3.68 -19.88
CA GLU A 128 -12.75 3.84 -18.48
C GLU A 128 -13.90 2.89 -18.13
N PRO A 129 -13.89 2.23 -16.94
CA PRO A 129 -12.87 2.35 -15.89
C PRO A 129 -11.70 1.34 -16.00
N TRP A 130 -11.73 0.41 -16.96
CA TRP A 130 -10.85 -0.76 -17.03
C TRP A 130 -9.40 -0.51 -17.44
N TRP A 131 -9.11 0.49 -18.27
CA TRP A 131 -7.76 0.74 -18.80
C TRP A 131 -7.37 2.22 -18.70
N PRO A 132 -6.14 2.57 -18.26
CA PRO A 132 -5.03 1.67 -17.89
C PRO A 132 -5.16 1.04 -16.50
N ASN A 133 -6.09 1.54 -15.67
CA ASN A 133 -6.35 1.06 -14.31
C ASN A 133 -5.07 0.74 -13.51
N TRP A 134 -4.21 1.76 -13.35
CA TRP A 134 -2.94 1.65 -12.65
C TRP A 134 -3.10 1.08 -11.24
N ALA A 135 -2.36 0.02 -10.94
CA ALA A 135 -2.34 -0.65 -9.65
C ALA A 135 -0.90 -0.75 -9.13
N LEU A 136 -0.69 -0.35 -7.88
CA LEU A 136 0.56 -0.55 -7.17
C LEU A 136 0.64 -2.02 -6.74
N ARG A 137 1.45 -2.82 -7.43
CA ARG A 137 1.55 -4.27 -7.21
C ARG A 137 2.96 -4.78 -6.94
N LEU A 138 4.01 -4.03 -7.28
CA LEU A 138 5.40 -4.47 -7.11
C LEU A 138 6.15 -3.50 -6.21
N THR A 139 6.72 -3.99 -5.10
CA THR A 139 7.40 -3.17 -4.08
C THR A 139 8.69 -3.82 -3.62
N VAL A 140 9.64 -3.02 -3.14
CA VAL A 140 10.75 -3.54 -2.33
C VAL A 140 10.20 -4.25 -1.10
N ASN A 141 10.87 -5.31 -0.65
CA ASN A 141 10.53 -6.02 0.56
C ASN A 141 11.10 -5.30 1.80
N ASP A 142 10.54 -4.12 2.08
CA ASP A 142 10.90 -3.32 3.26
C ASP A 142 9.62 -2.99 4.04
N PRO A 143 9.35 -3.69 5.16
CA PRO A 143 8.14 -3.49 5.94
C PRO A 143 8.05 -2.10 6.58
N THR A 144 9.15 -1.35 6.67
CA THR A 144 9.14 0.02 7.19
C THR A 144 8.58 1.01 6.17
N ARG A 145 8.52 0.66 4.89
CA ARG A 145 8.03 1.54 3.82
C ARG A 145 6.56 1.33 3.48
N LEU A 146 6.02 0.16 3.80
CA LEU A 146 4.74 -0.28 3.29
C LEU A 146 3.66 -0.19 4.37
N TRP A 147 2.54 0.42 4.00
CA TRP A 147 1.32 0.42 4.79
C TRP A 147 0.14 0.02 3.92
N LYS A 148 -0.68 -0.90 4.42
CA LYS A 148 -1.93 -1.31 3.78
C LYS A 148 -3.10 -0.88 4.67
N PRO A 149 -3.83 0.19 4.32
CA PRO A 149 -5.00 0.63 5.06
C PRO A 149 -6.06 -0.47 5.16
N LEU A 150 -6.79 -0.56 6.27
CA LEU A 150 -7.72 -1.66 6.57
C LEU A 150 -8.98 -1.67 5.67
N GLU A 151 -9.26 -0.57 4.97
CA GLU A 151 -10.45 -0.42 4.17
C GLU A 151 -10.43 -1.35 2.95
N LEU A 152 -11.59 -1.92 2.62
CA LEU A 152 -11.80 -2.66 1.37
C LEU A 152 -11.47 -1.77 0.17
N HIS A 153 -10.82 -2.34 -0.85
CA HIS A 153 -10.37 -1.64 -2.07
C HIS A 153 -9.38 -0.48 -1.86
N SER A 154 -8.85 -0.29 -0.64
CA SER A 154 -7.70 0.60 -0.48
C SER A 154 -6.46 -0.02 -1.12
N GLY A 155 -5.70 0.79 -1.85
CA GLY A 155 -4.40 0.40 -2.39
C GLY A 155 -3.32 0.31 -1.31
N LEU A 156 -2.16 -0.21 -1.69
CA LEU A 156 -0.93 -0.11 -0.89
C LEU A 156 -0.47 1.35 -0.82
N ARG A 157 0.17 1.71 0.29
CA ARG A 157 0.90 2.96 0.44
C ARG A 157 2.36 2.61 0.67
N VAL A 158 3.26 3.18 -0.14
CA VAL A 158 4.68 2.85 -0.10
C VAL A 158 5.51 4.11 -0.07
N ALA A 159 6.44 4.20 0.88
CA ALA A 159 7.34 5.32 1.03
C ALA A 159 8.52 5.24 0.05
N GLY A 160 8.94 6.41 -0.43
CA GLY A 160 10.04 6.56 -1.39
C GLY A 160 9.56 6.71 -2.83
N ARG A 161 10.52 6.75 -3.76
CA ARG A 161 10.26 7.06 -5.16
C ARG A 161 9.53 5.92 -5.87
N SER A 162 8.43 6.26 -6.53
CA SER A 162 7.65 5.37 -7.36
C SER A 162 8.12 5.37 -8.82
N GLY A 163 7.77 4.32 -9.55
CA GLY A 163 7.80 4.27 -11.01
C GLY A 163 6.46 3.82 -11.58
N ALA A 164 6.22 4.11 -12.86
CA ALA A 164 5.09 3.57 -13.62
C ALA A 164 5.62 2.84 -14.85
N GLU A 165 5.26 1.57 -15.02
CA GLU A 165 5.74 0.72 -16.12
C GLU A 165 4.58 0.29 -17.00
N SER A 166 4.60 0.67 -18.29
CA SER A 166 3.53 0.39 -19.26
C SER A 166 3.90 -0.70 -20.28
N ARG A 167 5.14 -1.18 -20.29
CA ARG A 167 5.65 -2.22 -21.21
C ARG A 167 5.27 -3.63 -20.78
N THR A 168 4.69 -3.78 -19.59
CA THR A 168 4.07 -5.00 -19.05
C THR A 168 2.78 -4.61 -18.33
N ALA A 169 1.93 -5.57 -17.99
CA ALA A 169 0.69 -5.35 -17.28
C ALA A 169 0.35 -6.54 -16.39
N VAL A 170 -0.38 -6.24 -15.32
CA VAL A 170 -1.17 -7.25 -14.62
C VAL A 170 -2.34 -7.62 -15.52
N ILE A 171 -2.65 -8.90 -15.61
CA ILE A 171 -3.80 -9.43 -16.33
C ILE A 171 -4.87 -9.80 -15.30
N HIS A 172 -6.10 -9.38 -15.54
CA HIS A 172 -7.24 -9.62 -14.65
C HIS A 172 -8.30 -10.45 -15.37
N TYR A 173 -8.64 -11.61 -14.80
CA TYR A 173 -9.41 -12.68 -15.44
C TYR A 173 -10.89 -12.70 -15.04
N GLU A 174 -11.38 -11.79 -14.20
CA GLU A 174 -12.77 -11.77 -13.71
C GLU A 174 -13.86 -12.03 -14.76
N HIS A 175 -13.78 -11.40 -15.94
CA HIS A 175 -14.81 -11.57 -16.99
C HIS A 175 -14.70 -12.90 -17.73
N LEU A 176 -13.59 -13.63 -17.56
CA LEU A 176 -13.36 -14.97 -18.10
C LEU A 176 -13.68 -16.05 -17.07
N ASP A 177 -13.25 -15.85 -15.83
CA ASP A 177 -13.38 -16.81 -14.73
C ASP A 177 -14.79 -16.80 -14.11
N ARG A 178 -15.57 -15.71 -14.28
CA ARG A 178 -16.90 -15.56 -13.69
C ARG A 178 -17.95 -15.13 -14.70
N ASN A 179 -19.08 -15.82 -14.67
CA ASN A 179 -20.25 -15.45 -15.45
C ASN A 179 -20.95 -14.19 -14.88
N THR A 180 -21.98 -13.69 -15.56
CA THR A 180 -22.71 -12.48 -15.13
C THR A 180 -23.34 -12.63 -13.75
N GLU A 181 -24.03 -13.74 -13.48
CA GLU A 181 -24.71 -13.99 -12.20
C GLU A 181 -23.71 -14.04 -11.03
N GLN A 182 -22.56 -14.68 -11.21
CA GLN A 182 -21.49 -14.74 -10.20
C GLN A 182 -20.91 -13.36 -9.89
N ARG A 183 -20.77 -12.50 -10.92
CA ARG A 183 -20.31 -11.12 -10.76
C ARG A 183 -21.37 -10.25 -10.07
N GLU A 184 -22.65 -10.41 -10.41
CA GLU A 184 -23.75 -9.72 -9.72
C GLU A 184 -23.83 -10.13 -8.24
N ALA A 185 -23.70 -11.42 -7.94
CA ALA A 185 -23.63 -11.91 -6.56
C ALA A 185 -22.41 -11.34 -5.79
N LYS A 186 -21.27 -11.12 -6.48
CA LYS A 186 -20.10 -10.44 -5.91
C LYS A 186 -20.41 -8.99 -5.58
N LEU A 187 -21.04 -8.26 -6.49
CA LEU A 187 -21.49 -6.88 -6.27
C LEU A 187 -22.48 -6.77 -5.11
N ASP A 188 -23.45 -7.68 -5.00
CA ASP A 188 -24.42 -7.67 -3.90
C ASP A 188 -23.78 -7.92 -2.53
N ARG A 189 -22.67 -8.67 -2.47
CA ARG A 189 -21.86 -8.78 -1.24
C ARG A 189 -21.16 -7.46 -0.93
N TYR A 190 -20.67 -6.75 -1.94
CA TYR A 190 -20.02 -5.44 -1.78
C TYR A 190 -21.02 -4.36 -1.32
N ARG A 191 -22.20 -4.30 -1.94
CA ARG A 191 -23.30 -3.39 -1.55
C ARG A 191 -23.72 -3.59 -0.10
N ARG A 192 -23.92 -4.84 0.32
CA ARG A 192 -24.27 -5.18 1.72
C ARG A 192 -23.21 -4.76 2.74
N ARG A 193 -21.96 -4.53 2.31
CA ARG A 193 -20.86 -4.05 3.14
C ARG A 193 -20.65 -2.54 3.05
N GLY A 194 -21.58 -1.80 2.42
CA GLY A 194 -21.53 -0.36 2.29
C GLY A 194 -20.45 0.15 1.33
N GLN A 195 -20.03 -0.67 0.36
CA GLN A 195 -19.11 -0.21 -0.68
C GLN A 195 -19.83 0.71 -1.67
N GLY A 196 -19.14 1.77 -2.10
CA GLY A 196 -19.67 2.75 -3.05
C GLY A 196 -19.57 2.33 -4.51
N ASP A 197 -20.35 2.99 -5.35
CA ASP A 197 -20.58 2.69 -6.78
C ASP A 197 -19.32 2.67 -7.67
N ALA A 198 -18.24 3.34 -7.25
CA ALA A 198 -17.02 3.48 -8.04
C ALA A 198 -16.37 2.13 -8.40
N GLY A 199 -16.43 1.15 -7.49
CA GLY A 199 -15.92 -0.21 -7.73
C GLY A 199 -16.84 -1.04 -8.61
N GLU A 200 -18.15 -0.78 -8.60
CA GLU A 200 -19.14 -1.58 -9.31
C GLU A 200 -18.99 -1.49 -10.83
N ARG A 201 -18.59 -0.31 -11.33
CA ARG A 201 -18.41 -0.03 -12.75
C ARG A 201 -17.42 -0.98 -13.45
N PHE A 202 -16.51 -1.63 -12.70
CA PHE A 202 -15.58 -2.61 -13.25
C PHE A 202 -16.24 -3.96 -13.59
N TYR A 203 -17.34 -4.28 -12.91
CA TYR A 203 -18.02 -5.57 -12.98
C TYR A 203 -19.27 -5.54 -13.87
N THR A 204 -19.86 -4.35 -14.04
CA THR A 204 -20.95 -4.13 -14.98
C THR A 204 -20.41 -4.02 -16.41
N ALA A 205 -20.75 -4.97 -17.29
CA ALA A 205 -20.51 -4.85 -18.74
C ALA A 205 -21.41 -3.72 -19.32
N PRO A 206 -20.97 -2.90 -20.29
CA PRO A 206 -20.36 -3.36 -21.55
C PRO A 206 -19.21 -2.47 -22.07
N PRO A 207 -18.22 -3.01 -22.81
CA PRO A 207 -17.51 -2.11 -23.70
C PRO A 207 -17.39 -2.67 -25.11
N GLU A 208 -18.01 -1.93 -26.03
CA GLU A 208 -17.75 -1.96 -27.46
C GLU A 208 -16.31 -1.53 -27.81
N ILE A 209 -15.51 -1.12 -26.80
CA ILE A 209 -14.13 -0.70 -26.94
C ILE A 209 -13.21 -1.84 -26.50
N LEU A 210 -13.20 -2.92 -27.28
CA LEU A 210 -12.22 -3.99 -27.13
C LEU A 210 -10.94 -3.64 -27.88
N ARG A 211 -9.77 -3.91 -27.28
CA ARG A 211 -8.49 -3.85 -28.00
C ARG A 211 -7.77 -5.19 -27.95
N ARG A 212 -7.07 -5.49 -29.04
CA ARG A 212 -6.15 -6.64 -29.11
C ARG A 212 -4.91 -6.35 -28.29
N VAL A 213 -4.37 -7.40 -27.66
CA VAL A 213 -3.03 -7.35 -27.05
C VAL A 213 -1.98 -7.33 -28.18
N ALA A 214 -1.11 -6.33 -28.19
CA ALA A 214 -0.21 -6.04 -29.32
C ALA A 214 1.10 -6.86 -29.37
N VAL A 215 1.44 -7.60 -28.30
CA VAL A 215 2.68 -8.37 -28.12
C VAL A 215 2.29 -9.79 -27.67
N PRO A 216 2.97 -10.89 -28.10
CA PRO A 216 2.31 -12.20 -28.18
C PRO A 216 2.09 -12.84 -26.81
N ALA A 217 0.90 -13.44 -26.66
CA ALA A 217 0.50 -14.28 -25.55
C ALA A 217 1.53 -15.42 -25.30
N PRO A 218 1.63 -15.94 -24.07
CA PRO A 218 0.49 -16.65 -23.50
C PRO A 218 -0.12 -15.88 -22.34
N LEU A 219 -1.40 -15.54 -22.50
CA LEU A 219 -2.33 -15.48 -21.37
C LEU A 219 -2.45 -16.90 -20.83
N ARG A 220 -2.66 -17.08 -19.51
CA ARG A 220 -2.93 -18.37 -18.83
C ARG A 220 -3.10 -19.53 -19.81
N THR A 221 -2.09 -20.37 -19.95
CA THR A 221 -2.25 -21.64 -20.65
C THR A 221 -3.21 -22.46 -19.81
N SER A 222 -4.44 -22.67 -20.30
CA SER A 222 -5.41 -23.51 -19.60
C SER A 222 -4.74 -24.86 -19.28
N HIS A 223 -4.87 -25.31 -18.04
CA HIS A 223 -4.34 -26.61 -17.56
C HIS A 223 -2.83 -26.70 -17.33
N ALA A 224 -2.10 -25.58 -17.20
CA ALA A 224 -0.73 -25.66 -16.70
C ALA A 224 -0.70 -26.17 -15.26
N ILE A 225 0.03 -27.26 -15.04
CA ILE A 225 0.20 -27.87 -13.73
C ILE A 225 1.48 -27.27 -13.13
N PRO A 226 1.42 -26.64 -11.94
CA PRO A 226 2.61 -26.12 -11.29
C PRO A 226 3.55 -27.27 -10.96
N ARG A 227 4.86 -27.02 -11.07
CA ARG A 227 5.90 -27.90 -10.57
C ARG A 227 5.69 -28.09 -9.08
N ALA A 228 5.57 -29.36 -8.67
CA ALA A 228 5.52 -29.71 -7.26
C ALA A 228 6.74 -29.15 -6.53
N ARG A 229 6.51 -28.27 -5.56
CA ARG A 229 7.59 -27.73 -4.73
C ARG A 229 7.89 -28.70 -3.59
N ARG A 230 9.16 -28.78 -3.17
CA ARG A 230 9.58 -29.66 -2.08
C ARG A 230 8.97 -29.16 -0.77
N ARG A 231 7.80 -29.70 -0.42
CA ARG A 231 7.06 -29.54 0.84
C ARG A 231 6.93 -28.08 1.29
N ALA A 232 5.82 -27.43 0.89
CA ALA A 232 5.47 -26.08 1.33
C ALA A 232 5.53 -25.92 2.86
N HIS A 233 5.92 -24.73 3.32
CA HIS A 233 5.73 -24.34 4.72
C HIS A 233 4.26 -23.99 4.96
N LEU A 234 3.58 -24.75 5.81
CA LEU A 234 2.13 -24.64 6.03
C LEU A 234 1.82 -24.01 7.39
N GLU A 235 1.03 -22.94 7.37
CA GLU A 235 0.54 -22.21 8.54
C GLU A 235 -1.01 -22.23 8.54
N PRO A 236 -1.68 -23.32 8.95
CA PRO A 236 -3.13 -23.50 8.77
C PRO A 236 -4.00 -22.69 9.75
N THR A 237 -3.39 -21.97 10.69
CA THR A 237 -4.12 -21.18 11.69
C THR A 237 -4.49 -19.83 11.11
N ALA A 238 -5.77 -19.46 11.25
CA ALA A 238 -6.24 -18.14 10.87
C ALA A 238 -5.50 -17.05 11.65
N GLU A 239 -4.89 -16.11 10.93
CA GLU A 239 -4.31 -14.92 11.54
C GLU A 239 -5.42 -13.97 12.06
N ASP A 240 -5.22 -13.42 13.26
CA ASP A 240 -6.16 -12.49 13.88
C ASP A 240 -5.81 -11.04 13.52
N PHE A 241 -6.63 -10.43 12.67
CA PHE A 241 -6.42 -9.05 12.22
C PHE A 241 -7.05 -7.98 13.11
N ARG A 242 -7.82 -8.35 14.14
CA ARG A 242 -8.54 -7.38 14.99
C ARG A 242 -7.62 -6.41 15.72
N HIS A 243 -6.36 -6.80 15.90
CA HIS A 243 -5.32 -6.00 16.56
C HIS A 243 -4.43 -5.20 15.60
N ARG A 244 -4.66 -5.29 14.29
CA ARG A 244 -3.92 -4.47 13.31
C ARG A 244 -4.30 -3.00 13.49
N PRO A 245 -3.31 -2.08 13.54
CA PRO A 245 -3.62 -0.66 13.72
C PRO A 245 -4.46 -0.14 12.56
N ARG A 246 -5.42 0.74 12.84
CA ARG A 246 -6.29 1.34 11.80
C ARG A 246 -5.58 2.43 11.02
N LEU A 247 -4.69 3.14 11.69
CA LEU A 247 -3.89 4.22 11.15
C LEU A 247 -2.45 3.74 10.96
N PRO A 248 -1.69 4.33 10.03
CA PRO A 248 -0.28 4.00 9.89
C PRO A 248 0.41 4.19 11.25
N PRO A 249 1.28 3.25 11.68
CA PRO A 249 1.93 3.29 12.99
C PRO A 249 3.08 4.30 13.01
N TRP A 250 2.75 5.55 12.70
CA TRP A 250 3.62 6.70 12.87
C TRP A 250 3.87 6.94 14.36
N GLY A 251 4.99 7.58 14.66
CA GLY A 251 5.35 7.98 16.00
C GLY A 251 6.54 8.91 15.94
N ALA A 252 6.52 9.95 16.78
CA ALA A 252 7.63 10.88 16.91
C ALA A 252 7.83 11.28 18.36
N ARG A 253 9.08 11.54 18.73
CA ARG A 253 9.44 12.30 19.93
C ARG A 253 10.16 13.57 19.48
N VAL A 254 9.58 14.73 19.80
CA VAL A 254 10.08 16.02 19.35
C VAL A 254 10.75 16.76 20.52
N ASP A 255 11.81 17.48 20.22
CA ASP A 255 12.48 18.44 21.09
C ASP A 255 12.71 19.73 20.28
N VAL A 256 12.44 20.89 20.87
CA VAL A 256 12.49 22.17 20.15
C VAL A 256 13.22 23.23 20.97
N GLU A 257 14.21 23.85 20.34
CA GLU A 257 14.92 25.01 20.87
C GLU A 257 14.22 26.28 20.39
N MET A 258 13.37 26.85 21.25
CA MET A 258 12.60 28.06 20.96
C MET A 258 12.75 29.06 22.11
N PRO A 259 12.89 30.37 21.85
CA PRO A 259 13.04 31.37 22.89
C PRO A 259 11.77 31.47 23.75
N ALA A 260 11.95 31.85 25.02
CA ALA A 260 10.84 32.02 25.96
C ALA A 260 10.08 33.36 25.78
N ARG A 261 10.63 34.30 25.01
CA ARG A 261 10.06 35.63 24.76
C ARG A 261 10.22 36.04 23.31
N ALA A 262 9.23 36.73 22.74
CA ALA A 262 9.29 37.33 21.40
C ALA A 262 8.38 38.55 21.29
N ARG A 263 8.59 39.38 20.26
CA ARG A 263 7.73 40.52 19.97
C ARG A 263 6.45 40.07 19.24
N PRO A 264 5.33 40.80 19.40
CA PRO A 264 4.14 40.53 18.61
C PRO A 264 4.43 40.58 17.10
N GLY A 265 3.92 39.59 16.36
CA GLY A 265 4.10 39.48 14.90
C GLY A 265 5.52 39.11 14.44
N GLU A 266 6.45 38.84 15.37
CA GLU A 266 7.80 38.42 15.03
C GLU A 266 7.82 37.06 14.29
N VAL A 267 8.79 36.88 13.41
CA VAL A 267 9.06 35.60 12.76
C VAL A 267 10.35 35.02 13.34
N LEU A 268 10.24 33.89 14.03
CA LEU A 268 11.40 33.20 14.61
C LEU A 268 11.84 32.05 13.71
N ILE A 269 13.14 31.77 13.73
CA ILE A 269 13.71 30.54 13.18
C ILE A 269 14.12 29.67 14.36
N VAL A 270 13.62 28.44 14.42
CA VAL A 270 13.87 27.51 15.52
C VAL A 270 14.48 26.22 15.00
N HIS A 271 15.32 25.61 15.84
CA HIS A 271 15.89 24.30 15.60
C HIS A 271 15.08 23.26 16.37
N ALA A 272 14.68 22.21 15.68
CA ALA A 272 13.95 21.11 16.29
C ALA A 272 14.59 19.77 15.93
N HIS A 273 14.55 18.84 16.86
CA HIS A 273 14.98 17.46 16.64
C HIS A 273 13.79 16.54 16.85
N ALA A 274 13.51 15.65 15.89
CA ALA A 274 12.51 14.61 16.09
C ALA A 274 13.11 13.22 15.90
N GLU A 275 12.81 12.31 16.82
CA GLU A 275 13.15 10.88 16.74
C GLU A 275 11.95 10.10 16.18
N ASN A 276 12.19 9.24 15.20
CA ASN A 276 11.15 8.33 14.69
C ASN A 276 10.92 7.20 15.69
N THR A 277 9.86 7.30 16.48
CA THR A 277 9.45 6.27 17.45
C THR A 277 8.41 5.30 16.87
N GLY A 278 7.98 5.54 15.62
CA GLY A 278 7.03 4.70 14.90
C GLY A 278 7.67 3.44 14.31
N ARG A 279 6.88 2.68 13.54
CA ARG A 279 7.35 1.48 12.81
C ARG A 279 7.61 1.74 11.33
N LEU A 280 7.05 2.82 10.80
CA LEU A 280 7.24 3.21 9.42
C LEU A 280 8.40 4.21 9.30
N LEU A 281 9.17 4.08 8.24
CA LEU A 281 10.20 5.02 7.82
C LEU A 281 9.54 6.34 7.41
N TRP A 282 10.13 7.45 7.84
CA TRP A 282 9.78 8.76 7.28
C TRP A 282 10.56 8.95 5.99
N ALA A 283 9.89 9.34 4.92
CA ALA A 283 10.53 9.62 3.64
C ALA A 283 10.18 11.03 3.16
N PRO A 284 11.10 11.71 2.44
CA PRO A 284 10.73 12.90 1.70
C PRO A 284 9.78 12.50 0.57
N SER A 285 8.76 13.32 0.35
CA SER A 285 7.83 13.15 -0.77
C SER A 285 7.44 14.51 -1.35
N GLU A 286 6.98 14.46 -2.60
CA GLU A 286 6.28 15.58 -3.21
C GLU A 286 4.96 15.83 -2.47
N PRO A 287 4.46 17.08 -2.45
CA PRO A 287 3.14 17.38 -1.88
C PRO A 287 2.06 16.45 -2.44
N LEU A 288 1.15 15.99 -1.58
CA LEU A 288 0.08 15.04 -1.92
C LEU A 288 0.54 13.61 -2.28
N VAL A 289 1.84 13.31 -2.20
CA VAL A 289 2.37 11.95 -2.34
C VAL A 289 2.66 11.38 -0.95
N TRP A 290 2.10 10.21 -0.66
CA TRP A 290 2.30 9.57 0.64
C TRP A 290 3.72 8.97 0.77
N PRO A 291 4.36 9.06 1.95
CA PRO A 291 3.91 9.80 3.13
C PRO A 291 4.32 11.29 3.05
N ASP A 292 3.34 12.20 3.06
CA ASP A 292 3.59 13.65 3.07
C ASP A 292 3.77 14.10 4.53
N LEU A 293 5.01 14.08 5.02
CA LEU A 293 5.34 14.29 6.42
C LEU A 293 6.04 15.64 6.66
N SER A 294 5.53 16.38 7.65
CA SER A 294 6.11 17.65 8.09
C SER A 294 6.13 17.76 9.60
N LEU A 295 7.14 18.44 10.14
CA LEU A 295 7.10 19.00 11.49
C LEU A 295 6.33 20.33 11.44
N ALA A 296 5.43 20.53 12.40
CA ALA A 296 4.69 21.78 12.57
C ALA A 296 4.27 21.94 14.04
N TYR A 297 3.49 22.98 14.32
CA TYR A 297 2.97 23.24 15.66
C TYR A 297 1.51 23.70 15.62
N ARG A 298 0.82 23.55 16.74
CA ARG A 298 -0.46 24.20 17.02
C ARG A 298 -0.32 25.15 18.20
N ILE A 299 -1.01 26.29 18.17
CA ILE A 299 -0.93 27.30 19.23
C ILE A 299 -2.19 27.22 20.11
N VAL A 300 -1.98 27.21 21.43
CA VAL A 300 -3.03 27.36 22.44
C VAL A 300 -2.79 28.68 23.18
N ASP A 301 -3.83 29.51 23.29
CA ASP A 301 -3.78 30.78 24.03
C ASP A 301 -3.98 30.58 25.55
N THR A 302 -3.94 31.68 26.31
CA THR A 302 -4.10 31.68 27.77
C THR A 302 -5.45 31.17 28.25
N ASP A 303 -6.48 31.23 27.41
CA ASP A 303 -7.82 30.75 27.73
C ASP A 303 -7.99 29.25 27.37
N GLY A 304 -6.92 28.60 26.92
CA GLY A 304 -6.93 27.21 26.49
C GLY A 304 -7.54 27.01 25.11
N ARG A 305 -7.77 28.08 24.34
CA ARG A 305 -8.35 28.01 23.01
C ARG A 305 -7.27 27.70 21.97
N LEU A 306 -7.57 26.73 21.11
CA LEU A 306 -6.76 26.40 19.94
C LEU A 306 -6.92 27.49 18.89
N LEU A 307 -5.82 28.11 18.47
CA LEU A 307 -5.81 29.07 17.36
C LEU A 307 -5.91 28.34 16.00
N PRO A 308 -6.37 29.03 14.94
CA PRO A 308 -6.43 28.44 13.60
C PRO A 308 -5.07 27.89 13.14
N ASP A 309 -5.10 26.77 12.42
CA ASP A 309 -3.89 26.17 11.85
C ASP A 309 -3.37 27.02 10.69
N ALA A 310 -2.28 27.73 10.95
CA ALA A 310 -1.55 28.55 9.98
C ALA A 310 -0.02 28.34 10.11
N ALA A 311 0.40 27.23 10.74
CA ALA A 311 1.81 26.98 11.01
C ALA A 311 2.56 26.63 9.71
N PRO A 312 3.74 27.23 9.48
CA PRO A 312 4.64 26.78 8.42
C PRO A 312 4.99 25.30 8.59
N ARG A 313 5.07 24.57 7.46
CA ARG A 313 5.43 23.15 7.45
C ARG A 313 6.92 22.98 7.20
N ALA A 314 7.63 22.33 8.11
CA ALA A 314 9.02 21.92 7.92
C ALA A 314 9.05 20.45 7.48
N ARG A 315 9.19 20.21 6.17
CA ARG A 315 9.14 18.88 5.57
C ARG A 315 10.29 17.99 6.01
N VAL A 316 10.04 16.68 6.09
CA VAL A 316 11.10 15.67 6.27
C VAL A 316 12.02 15.68 5.05
N GLY A 317 13.30 16.01 5.24
CA GLY A 317 14.24 16.24 4.13
C GLY A 317 15.03 15.01 3.66
N ARG A 318 14.96 13.89 4.38
CA ARG A 318 15.64 12.63 4.03
C ARG A 318 14.91 11.45 4.63
N GLU A 319 15.30 10.25 4.25
CA GLU A 319 14.81 9.05 4.91
C GLU A 319 15.24 9.00 6.38
N VAL A 320 14.31 8.66 7.28
CA VAL A 320 14.54 8.55 8.73
C VAL A 320 13.97 7.22 9.19
N ALA A 321 14.85 6.27 9.45
CA ALA A 321 14.44 4.93 9.90
C ALA A 321 13.85 4.96 11.32
N PRO A 322 13.06 3.95 11.72
CA PRO A 322 12.68 3.75 13.12
C PRO A 322 13.90 3.81 14.06
N GLY A 323 13.83 4.64 15.09
CA GLY A 323 14.90 4.93 16.04
C GLY A 323 15.88 6.03 15.63
N GLU A 324 15.83 6.53 14.38
CA GLU A 324 16.71 7.60 13.90
C GLU A 324 16.15 8.99 14.23
N LYS A 325 17.04 9.99 14.35
CA LYS A 325 16.70 11.40 14.58
C LYS A 325 16.86 12.26 13.34
N HIS A 326 15.97 13.21 13.15
CA HIS A 326 16.01 14.23 12.10
C HIS A 326 16.03 15.63 12.72
N ALA A 327 16.90 16.49 12.20
CA ALA A 327 16.94 17.90 12.56
C ALA A 327 16.10 18.69 11.55
N PHE A 328 15.24 19.56 12.05
CA PHE A 328 14.42 20.47 11.29
C PHE A 328 14.85 21.91 11.58
N ILE A 329 14.77 22.75 10.55
CA ILE A 329 14.76 24.20 10.70
C ILE A 329 13.33 24.63 10.41
N ALA A 330 12.65 25.18 11.41
CA ALA A 330 11.25 25.57 11.31
C ALA A 330 11.09 27.08 11.51
N THR A 331 10.08 27.64 10.84
CA THR A 331 9.70 29.04 10.99
C THR A 331 8.50 29.13 11.92
N VAL A 332 8.55 30.03 12.89
CA VAL A 332 7.44 30.32 13.81
C VAL A 332 6.90 31.71 13.54
N HIS A 333 5.60 31.79 13.27
CA HIS A 333 4.87 33.05 13.25
C HIS A 333 4.32 33.33 14.65
N VAL A 334 4.86 34.35 15.32
CA VAL A 334 4.45 34.76 16.67
C VAL A 334 3.11 35.50 16.60
N PRO A 335 2.16 35.23 17.51
CA PRO A 335 0.89 35.95 17.56
C PRO A 335 1.04 37.47 17.62
N GLU A 336 0.12 38.20 16.97
CA GLU A 336 0.09 39.67 16.94
C GLU A 336 -0.36 40.29 18.28
N THR A 337 -1.04 39.52 19.12
CA THR A 337 -1.56 39.98 20.41
C THR A 337 -0.61 39.60 21.53
N PRO A 338 -0.15 40.55 22.36
CA PRO A 338 0.63 40.23 23.56
C PRO A 338 -0.10 39.24 24.49
N GLY A 339 0.65 38.33 25.10
CA GLY A 339 0.10 37.26 25.94
C GLY A 339 1.03 36.06 26.07
N GLU A 340 0.63 35.07 26.86
CA GLU A 340 1.32 33.78 26.96
C GLU A 340 0.66 32.78 26.01
N TYR A 341 1.47 32.02 25.28
CA TYR A 341 0.99 31.01 24.34
C TYR A 341 1.76 29.71 24.51
N VAL A 342 1.09 28.58 24.31
CA VAL A 342 1.71 27.25 24.29
C VAL A 342 1.77 26.75 22.85
N PHE A 343 2.98 26.49 22.37
CA PHE A 343 3.25 25.88 21.08
C PHE A 343 3.38 24.37 21.25
N ARG A 344 2.44 23.63 20.66
CA ARG A 344 2.41 22.17 20.64
C ARG A 344 3.02 21.65 19.36
N TRP A 345 4.29 21.27 19.41
CA TRP A 345 5.08 20.79 18.28
C TRP A 345 4.90 19.29 18.06
N GLN A 346 4.65 18.90 16.82
CA GLN A 346 4.50 17.50 16.44
C GLN A 346 4.67 17.29 14.93
N LEU A 347 4.96 16.06 14.51
CA LEU A 347 4.84 15.67 13.11
C LEU A 347 3.37 15.51 12.68
N VAL A 348 3.10 15.82 11.43
CA VAL A 348 1.82 15.64 10.75
C VAL A 348 2.03 14.80 9.50
N SER A 349 1.10 13.86 9.27
CA SER A 349 0.87 13.30 7.93
C SER A 349 -0.17 14.20 7.25
N GLU A 350 0.28 15.04 6.33
CA GLU A 350 -0.55 16.06 5.68
C GLU A 350 -1.80 15.43 5.06
N HIS A 351 -2.96 16.08 5.23
CA HIS A 351 -4.28 15.61 4.79
C HIS A 351 -4.77 14.30 5.43
N HIS A 352 -4.06 13.77 6.44
CA HIS A 352 -4.40 12.54 7.12
C HIS A 352 -4.64 12.76 8.62
N HIS A 353 -3.59 13.01 9.40
CA HIS A 353 -3.67 13.17 10.86
C HIS A 353 -2.35 13.71 11.41
N TRP A 354 -2.44 14.35 12.57
CA TRP A 354 -1.28 14.63 13.40
C TRP A 354 -0.83 13.35 14.11
N PHE A 355 0.45 13.25 14.46
CA PHE A 355 0.92 12.05 15.17
C PHE A 355 0.35 11.96 16.59
N ASP A 356 -0.11 13.06 17.18
CA ASP A 356 -0.77 13.04 18.50
C ASP A 356 -2.19 12.49 18.45
N ASP A 357 -2.87 12.54 17.29
CA ASP A 357 -4.11 11.78 17.04
C ASP A 357 -3.87 10.25 17.15
N LEU A 358 -2.60 9.82 17.07
CA LEU A 358 -2.14 8.44 17.22
C LEU A 358 -1.58 8.14 18.62
N GLY A 359 -1.63 9.11 19.54
CA GLY A 359 -1.12 8.99 20.90
C GLY A 359 0.34 9.44 21.10
N ALA A 360 0.99 10.03 20.10
CA ALA A 360 2.30 10.67 20.30
C ALA A 360 2.14 11.94 21.15
N LEU A 361 2.97 12.13 22.18
CA LEU A 361 2.92 13.35 22.98
C LEU A 361 3.59 14.51 22.23
N PRO A 362 2.90 15.65 22.02
CA PRO A 362 3.52 16.83 21.42
C PRO A 362 4.55 17.43 22.38
N ALA A 363 5.57 18.07 21.84
CA ALA A 363 6.47 18.90 22.63
C ALA A 363 5.82 20.27 22.87
N GLU A 364 5.67 20.65 24.13
CA GLU A 364 5.07 21.93 24.52
C GLU A 364 6.15 22.95 24.87
N VAL A 365 6.11 24.10 24.20
CA VAL A 365 6.98 25.24 24.53
C VAL A 365 6.12 26.47 24.79
N THR A 366 6.30 27.09 25.95
CA THR A 366 5.62 28.34 26.30
C THR A 366 6.39 29.54 25.76
N LEU A 367 5.68 30.47 25.12
CA LEU A 367 6.20 31.73 24.62
C LEU A 367 5.43 32.91 25.22
N SER A 368 6.18 33.82 25.83
CA SER A 368 5.68 35.11 26.29
C SER A 368 5.81 36.16 25.19
N VAL A 369 4.70 36.70 24.71
CA VAL A 369 4.65 37.72 23.67
C VAL A 369 4.43 39.09 24.31
N GLY A 370 5.39 40.01 24.17
CA GLY A 370 5.34 41.31 24.84
C GLY A 370 6.34 42.35 24.36
#